data_AF-A0A1G0L9Y5-F1
#
_entry.id   AF-A0A1G0L9Y5-F1
#
_cell.length_a   1.000
_cell.length_b   1.000
_cell.length_c   1.000
_cell.angle_alpha   90.00
_cell.angle_beta   90.00
_cell.angle_gamma   90.00
#
_symmetry.space_group_name_H-M   'P 1'
#
loop_
_entity.id
_entity.type
_entity.pdbx_description
1 polymer ?
#
loop_
_entity_poly.entity_id
_entity_poly.type
_entity_poly.pdbx_seq_one_letter_code
_entity_poly.pdbx_strand_id
1 'polypeptide(L)'
;MRRLGGTIRLLDGMFSDHVEVGPGHLVSGADPNHAVVRVVYTDAQGRRLTLEEQRLLLPADTSTAARLTYLMNAVGMTWGDTLVTAAPSGTARIRWMDRKNFWVSLTGSMPPDSLRVMLDRIR
;
A
#
# COMPACT_ATOMS: atom_id res chain seq x y z
N MET A 1 -13.60 -0.16 19.83
CA MET A 1 -12.83 -0.44 18.59
C MET A 1 -13.61 0.14 17.41
N ARG A 2 -13.10 1.23 16.81
CA ARG A 2 -13.77 1.93 15.71
C ARG A 2 -13.53 1.14 14.42
N ARG A 3 -14.55 0.42 13.95
CA ARG A 3 -14.53 -0.27 12.66
C ARG A 3 -14.33 0.81 11.59
N LEU A 4 -13.20 0.78 10.89
CA LEU A 4 -13.01 1.54 9.67
C LEU A 4 -14.15 1.13 8.73
N GLY A 5 -14.97 2.07 8.28
CA GLY A 5 -16.14 1.84 7.43
C GLY A 5 -15.77 1.43 6.00
N GLY A 6 -14.75 0.59 5.83
CA GLY A 6 -14.24 0.15 4.53
C GLY A 6 -13.59 -1.23 4.63
N THR A 7 -13.56 -1.92 3.49
CA THR A 7 -12.84 -3.18 3.30
C THR A 7 -11.34 -2.89 3.30
N ILE A 8 -10.60 -3.50 4.23
CA ILE A 8 -9.13 -3.49 4.19
C ILE A 8 -8.65 -4.66 3.35
N ARG A 9 -7.59 -4.46 2.56
CA ARG A 9 -6.96 -5.57 1.84
C ARG A 9 -6.19 -6.47 2.79
N LEU A 10 -6.29 -7.78 2.57
CA LEU A 10 -5.54 -8.79 3.33
C LEU A 10 -4.80 -9.75 2.41
N LEU A 11 -3.74 -10.37 2.92
CA LEU A 11 -3.06 -11.48 2.25
C LEU A 11 -3.78 -12.79 2.59
N ASP A 12 -4.39 -13.41 1.58
CA ASP A 12 -5.06 -14.70 1.70
C ASP A 12 -4.06 -15.80 2.09
N GLY A 13 -4.50 -16.71 2.96
CA GLY A 13 -3.67 -17.77 3.53
C GLY A 13 -2.53 -17.29 4.46
N MET A 14 -2.62 -16.08 5.01
CA MET A 14 -1.74 -15.58 6.06
C MET A 14 -2.53 -15.02 7.24
N PHE A 15 -2.02 -15.22 8.45
CA PHE A 15 -2.54 -14.55 9.64
C PHE A 15 -1.81 -13.22 9.82
N SER A 16 -2.55 -12.14 9.97
CA SER A 16 -1.98 -10.86 10.37
C SER A 16 -1.63 -10.88 11.85
N ASP A 17 -0.48 -10.32 12.19
CA ASP A 17 -0.10 -10.10 13.59
C ASP A 17 -1.00 -9.04 14.22
N HIS A 18 -1.13 -7.89 13.54
CA HIS A 18 -1.99 -6.79 13.94
C HIS A 18 -2.21 -5.78 12.79
N VAL A 19 -3.14 -4.84 13.02
CA VAL A 19 -3.44 -3.73 12.12
C VAL A 19 -3.12 -2.42 12.81
N GLU A 20 -2.38 -1.55 12.14
CA GLU A 20 -2.02 -0.20 12.56
C GLU A 20 -2.76 0.82 11.68
N VAL A 21 -3.12 1.95 12.26
CA VAL A 21 -3.60 3.12 11.51
C VAL A 21 -2.77 4.30 11.96
N GLY A 22 -2.14 4.98 11.01
CA GLY A 22 -1.22 6.07 11.29
C GLY A 22 -1.25 7.15 10.21
N PRO A 23 -0.59 8.29 10.46
CA PRO A 23 -0.52 9.36 9.48
C PRO A 23 0.39 8.98 8.30
N GLY A 24 0.03 9.41 7.09
CA GLY A 24 0.75 9.06 5.87
C GLY A 24 2.17 9.60 5.80
N HIS A 25 2.49 10.70 6.49
CA HIS A 25 3.86 11.24 6.50
C HIS A 25 4.89 10.29 7.14
N LEU A 26 4.44 9.28 7.91
CA LEU A 26 5.32 8.22 8.45
C LEU A 26 5.52 7.05 7.47
N VAL A 27 4.87 7.08 6.31
CA VAL A 27 4.90 6.00 5.31
C VAL A 27 5.46 6.54 4.00
N SER A 28 6.65 6.06 3.63
CA SER A 28 7.35 6.53 2.44
C SER A 28 6.55 6.27 1.15
N GLY A 29 6.20 7.37 0.46
CA GLY A 29 5.46 7.38 -0.80
C GLY A 29 3.95 7.49 -0.67
N ALA A 30 3.41 7.50 0.55
CA ALA A 30 2.01 7.82 0.81
C ALA A 30 1.78 9.34 0.82
N ASP A 31 0.55 9.78 0.59
CA ASP A 31 0.16 11.18 0.77
C ASP A 31 0.32 11.55 2.25
N PRO A 32 1.11 12.59 2.59
CA PRO A 32 1.38 12.97 3.97
C PRO A 32 0.14 13.41 4.75
N ASN A 33 -0.93 13.84 4.06
CA ASN A 33 -2.14 14.42 4.64
C ASN A 33 -3.25 13.40 4.91
N HIS A 34 -3.09 12.15 4.47
CA HIS A 34 -4.09 11.11 4.59
C HIS A 34 -3.61 9.97 5.50
N ALA A 35 -4.54 9.32 6.21
CA ALA A 35 -4.20 8.18 7.06
C ALA A 35 -3.88 6.94 6.22
N VAL A 36 -2.90 6.16 6.67
CA VAL A 36 -2.52 4.85 6.11
C VAL A 36 -2.97 3.76 7.06
N VAL A 37 -3.59 2.72 6.51
CA VAL A 37 -3.83 1.45 7.21
C VAL A 37 -2.67 0.53 6.88
N ARG A 38 -2.01 -0.04 7.89
CA ARG A 38 -0.95 -1.03 7.72
C ARG A 38 -1.36 -2.33 8.38
N VAL A 39 -1.35 -3.41 7.62
CA VAL A 39 -1.49 -4.77 8.12
C VAL A 39 -0.10 -5.38 8.21
N VAL A 40 0.26 -5.88 9.39
CA VAL A 40 1.55 -6.50 9.65
C VAL A 40 1.38 -8.01 9.66
N TYR A 41 2.32 -8.71 9.04
CA TYR A 41 2.36 -10.17 8.99
C TYR A 41 3.76 -10.65 9.33
N THR A 42 3.80 -11.85 9.88
CA THR A 42 5.02 -12.65 10.03
C THR A 42 4.84 -13.95 9.26
N ASP A 43 5.76 -14.29 8.37
CA ASP A 43 5.69 -15.53 7.62
C ASP A 43 6.25 -16.74 8.40
N ALA A 44 6.17 -17.93 7.81
CA ALA A 44 6.63 -19.17 8.44
C ALA A 44 8.14 -19.19 8.74
N GLN A 45 8.93 -18.31 8.12
CA GLN A 45 10.37 -18.15 8.36
C GLN A 45 10.66 -17.02 9.37
N GLY A 46 9.63 -16.42 9.98
CA GLY A 46 9.79 -15.31 10.91
C GLY A 46 10.07 -13.96 10.24
N ARG A 47 9.90 -13.85 8.92
CA ARG A 47 10.15 -12.60 8.19
C ARG A 47 8.92 -11.71 8.26
N ARG A 48 9.16 -10.42 8.45
CA ARG A 48 8.10 -9.41 8.49
C ARG A 48 7.67 -9.00 7.08
N LEU A 49 6.36 -8.94 6.87
CA LEU A 49 5.73 -8.29 5.72
C LEU A 49 4.76 -7.21 6.20
N THR A 50 4.60 -6.17 5.40
CA THR A 50 3.61 -5.14 5.64
C THR A 50 2.82 -4.85 4.38
N LEU A 51 1.50 -4.90 4.47
CA LEU A 51 0.57 -4.41 3.45
C LEU A 51 -0.01 -3.09 3.93
N GLU A 52 0.31 -2.02 3.22
CA GLU A 52 -0.12 -0.67 3.53
C GLU A 52 -1.10 -0.21 2.47
N GLU A 53 -2.20 0.40 2.89
CA GLU A 53 -3.17 1.01 1.99
C GLU A 53 -3.59 2.40 2.45
N GLN A 54 -3.81 3.28 1.48
CA GLN A 54 -4.27 4.64 1.71
C GLN A 54 -5.32 5.00 0.67
N ARG A 55 -6.50 5.37 1.14
CA ARG A 55 -7.55 5.89 0.25
C ARG A 55 -7.30 7.38 0.02
N LEU A 56 -7.06 7.75 -1.23
CA LEU A 56 -6.92 9.14 -1.63
C LEU A 56 -8.31 9.76 -1.83
N LEU A 57 -8.64 10.75 -1.01
CA LEU A 57 -9.94 11.42 -1.03
C LEU A 57 -9.92 12.57 -2.03
N LEU A 58 -10.35 12.27 -3.25
CA LEU A 58 -10.53 13.25 -4.31
C LEU A 58 -12.02 13.59 -4.44
N PRO A 59 -12.42 14.87 -4.47
CA PRO A 59 -13.81 15.27 -4.71
C PRO A 59 -14.39 14.59 -5.97
N ALA A 60 -15.68 14.25 -5.93
CA ALA A 60 -16.35 13.54 -7.03
C ALA A 60 -16.26 14.31 -8.35
N ASP A 61 -16.36 15.64 -8.30
CA ASP A 61 -16.34 16.52 -9.47
C ASP A 61 -14.93 16.93 -9.94
N THR A 62 -13.88 16.28 -9.41
CA THR A 62 -12.50 16.55 -9.82
C THR A 62 -12.29 16.08 -11.26
N SER A 63 -11.93 17.00 -12.15
CA SER A 63 -11.57 16.67 -13.54
C SER A 63 -10.42 15.68 -13.61
N THR A 64 -10.33 14.90 -14.69
CA THR A 64 -9.24 13.94 -14.90
C THR A 64 -7.87 14.59 -14.82
N ALA A 65 -7.72 15.80 -15.38
CA ALA A 65 -6.46 16.56 -15.34
C ALA A 65 -6.09 16.97 -13.90
N ALA A 66 -7.02 17.57 -13.16
CA ALA A 66 -6.78 17.95 -11.76
C ALA A 66 -6.46 16.74 -10.89
N ARG A 67 -7.09 15.60 -11.18
CA ARG A 67 -6.83 14.34 -10.48
C ARG A 67 -5.43 13.81 -10.75
N LEU A 68 -4.99 13.80 -12.02
CA LEU A 68 -3.61 13.44 -12.38
C LEU A 68 -2.59 14.34 -11.66
N THR A 69 -2.81 15.65 -11.68
CA THR A 69 -1.92 16.61 -11.00
C THR A 69 -1.82 16.32 -9.50
N TYR A 70 -2.95 16.09 -8.83
CA TYR A 70 -2.94 15.71 -7.42
C TYR A 70 -2.17 14.40 -7.19
N LEU A 71 -2.44 13.34 -7.96
CA LEU A 71 -1.79 12.05 -7.79
C LEU A 71 -0.27 12.13 -7.97
N MET A 72 0.18 12.88 -8.97
CA MET A 72 1.60 13.12 -9.22
C MET A 72 2.28 13.89 -8.09
N ASN A 73 1.60 14.88 -7.51
CA ASN A 73 2.16 15.67 -6.41
C ASN A 73 2.12 14.92 -5.07
N ALA A 74 1.05 14.17 -4.80
CA ALA A 74 0.81 13.55 -3.51
C ALA A 74 1.56 12.23 -3.32
N VAL A 75 1.57 11.37 -4.35
CA VAL A 75 2.12 10.01 -4.27
C VAL A 75 3.11 9.67 -5.39
N GLY A 76 3.29 10.56 -6.37
CA GLY A 76 4.24 10.34 -7.47
C GLY A 76 3.88 9.16 -8.37
N MET A 77 2.60 8.74 -8.39
CA MET A 77 2.09 7.61 -9.16
C MET A 77 0.73 7.91 -9.76
N THR A 78 0.44 7.41 -10.96
CA THR A 78 -0.88 7.43 -11.59
C THR A 78 -1.50 6.03 -11.60
N TRP A 79 -2.77 5.91 -12.01
CA TRP A 79 -3.43 4.61 -12.08
C TRP A 79 -2.75 3.67 -13.07
N GLY A 80 -2.58 2.41 -12.65
CA GLY A 80 -1.90 1.40 -13.45
C GLY A 80 -0.38 1.42 -13.28
N ASP A 81 0.20 2.47 -12.70
CA ASP A 81 1.62 2.47 -12.35
C ASP A 81 1.89 1.44 -11.25
N THR A 82 2.98 0.73 -11.43
CA THR A 82 3.55 -0.19 -10.43
C THR A 82 5.02 0.12 -10.29
N LEU A 83 5.44 0.52 -9.09
CA LEU A 83 6.83 0.79 -8.76
C LEU A 83 7.38 -0.36 -7.94
N VAL A 84 8.48 -0.95 -8.39
CA VAL A 84 9.22 -1.98 -7.66
C VAL A 84 10.56 -1.41 -7.25
N THR A 85 10.84 -1.48 -5.95
CA THR A 85 12.10 -1.03 -5.36
C THR A 85 12.69 -2.16 -4.55
N ALA A 86 14.00 -2.37 -4.66
CA ALA A 86 14.74 -3.34 -3.88
C ALA A 86 15.91 -2.61 -3.22
N ALA A 87 16.02 -2.75 -1.90
CA ALA A 87 17.15 -2.26 -1.14
C ALA A 87 18.27 -3.31 -1.13
N PRO A 88 19.56 -2.90 -1.09
CA PRO A 88 20.69 -3.83 -0.94
C PRO A 88 20.59 -4.74 0.29
N SER A 89 19.80 -4.34 1.29
CA SER A 89 19.49 -5.12 2.49
C SER A 89 18.58 -6.34 2.25
N GLY A 90 18.13 -6.58 1.02
CA GLY A 90 17.22 -7.67 0.69
C GLY A 90 15.74 -7.37 0.97
N THR A 91 15.43 -6.13 1.36
CA THR A 91 14.03 -5.67 1.46
C THR A 91 13.54 -5.23 0.09
N ALA A 92 12.43 -5.81 -0.36
CA ALA A 92 11.72 -5.36 -1.55
C ALA A 92 10.42 -4.66 -1.15
N ARG A 93 10.02 -3.71 -2.01
CA ARG A 93 8.74 -3.03 -1.92
C ARG A 93 8.13 -2.91 -3.30
N ILE A 94 6.85 -3.25 -3.40
CA ILE A 94 6.01 -3.05 -4.57
C ILE A 94 4.91 -2.06 -4.20
N ARG A 95 4.79 -0.96 -4.94
CA ARG A 95 3.71 0.02 -4.79
C ARG A 95 2.89 0.09 -6.06
N TRP A 96 1.60 0.29 -5.93
CA TRP A 96 0.72 0.51 -7.07
C TRP A 96 -0.46 1.41 -6.70
N MET A 97 -1.07 1.98 -7.73
CA MET A 97 -2.29 2.78 -7.62
C MET A 97 -3.44 2.04 -8.30
N ASP A 98 -4.49 1.72 -7.54
CA ASP A 98 -5.66 1.03 -8.07
C ASP A 98 -6.74 1.99 -8.59
N ARG A 99 -7.68 1.48 -9.40
CA ARG A 99 -8.75 2.30 -10.00
C ARG A 99 -9.75 2.86 -8.98
N LYS A 100 -9.73 2.41 -7.73
CA LYS A 100 -10.62 2.86 -6.65
C LYS A 100 -9.97 3.99 -5.81
N ASN A 101 -8.87 4.56 -6.29
CA ASN A 101 -8.09 5.58 -5.60
C ASN A 101 -7.41 5.08 -4.32
N PHE A 102 -7.00 3.81 -4.29
CA PHE A 102 -6.08 3.32 -3.27
C PHE A 102 -4.65 3.35 -3.77
N TRP A 103 -3.80 4.05 -3.02
CA TRP A 103 -2.38 3.78 -3.00
C TRP A 103 -2.15 2.55 -2.14
N VAL A 104 -1.40 1.57 -2.65
CA VAL A 104 -1.11 0.33 -1.92
C VAL A 104 0.38 0.04 -2.02
N SER A 105 0.95 -0.47 -0.93
CA SER A 105 2.36 -0.82 -0.79
C SER A 105 2.48 -2.17 -0.09
N LEU A 106 3.15 -3.12 -0.74
CA LEU A 106 3.57 -4.37 -0.12
C LEU A 106 5.08 -4.31 0.07
N THR A 107 5.54 -4.50 1.31
CA THR A 107 6.96 -4.50 1.67
C THR A 107 7.30 -5.79 2.42
N GLY A 108 8.47 -6.36 2.16
CA GLY A 108 8.95 -7.52 2.89
C GLY A 108 10.45 -7.78 2.69
N SER A 109 11.05 -8.48 3.64
CA SER A 109 12.45 -8.92 3.57
C SER A 109 12.60 -10.17 2.70
N MET A 110 12.34 -10.04 1.40
CA MET A 110 12.46 -11.10 0.41
C MET A 110 12.73 -10.53 -0.99
N PRO A 111 13.23 -11.35 -1.94
CA PRO A 111 13.46 -10.90 -3.31
C PRO A 111 12.19 -10.35 -3.99
N PRO A 112 12.32 -9.39 -4.93
CA PRO A 112 11.17 -8.78 -5.61
C PRO A 112 10.23 -9.78 -6.29
N ASP A 113 10.76 -10.86 -6.87
CA ASP A 113 9.95 -11.87 -7.55
C ASP A 113 9.11 -12.68 -6.55
N SER A 114 9.68 -13.03 -5.39
CA SER A 114 8.93 -13.66 -4.30
C SER A 114 7.84 -12.73 -3.78
N LEU A 115 8.13 -11.43 -3.64
CA LEU A 115 7.15 -10.44 -3.22
C LEU A 115 6.05 -10.24 -4.27
N ARG A 116 6.37 -10.37 -5.56
CA ARG A 116 5.39 -10.30 -6.66
C ARG A 116 4.34 -11.39 -6.58
N VAL A 117 4.74 -12.63 -6.26
CA VAL A 117 3.81 -13.76 -6.08
C VAL A 117 2.79 -13.48 -4.97
N MET A 118 3.16 -12.68 -3.97
CA MET A 118 2.24 -12.31 -2.88
C MET A 118 1.12 -11.37 -3.34
N LEU A 119 1.27 -10.63 -4.43
CA LEU A 119 0.23 -9.74 -4.95
C LEU A 119 -1.03 -10.51 -5.35
N ASP A 120 -0.88 -11.71 -5.91
CA ASP A 120 -2.00 -12.57 -6.33
C ASP A 120 -2.84 -13.09 -5.16
N ARG A 121 -2.29 -13.00 -3.94
CA ARG A 121 -2.94 -13.39 -2.69
C ARG A 121 -3.69 -12.23 -2.04
N ILE A 122 -3.61 -11.01 -2.56
CA ILE A 122 -4.32 -9.87 -1.98
C ILE A 122 -5.81 -9.95 -2.32
N ARG A 123 -6.68 -9.76 -1.32
CA ARG A 123 -8.15 -9.76 -1.42
C ARG A 123 -8.75 -8.53 -0.77
#